data_AF-A0A183UNJ3-F1
#
_entry.id   AF-A0A183UNJ3-F1
#
_cell.length_a   1.000
_cell.length_b   1.000
_cell.length_c   1.000
_cell.angle_alpha   90.00
_cell.angle_beta   90.00
_cell.angle_gamma   90.00
#
_symmetry.space_group_name_H-M   'P 1'
#
loop_
_entity.id
_entity.type
_entity.pdbx_description
1 polymer ?
#
loop_
_entity_poly.entity_id
_entity_poly.type
_entity_poly.pdbx_seq_one_letter_code
_entity_poly.pdbx_strand_id
1 'polypeptide(L)'
;MHIRVPAVIARSITLTQILQFIITLMILVHIAFLKANGMHVDGTTRIYILCLVMEISYVILFGNFFYQSYVRGGGKKFNAEKMALKKTN
;
A
#
# COMPACT_ATOMS: atom_id res chain seq x y z
N MET A 1 -13.30 -18.04 -14.44
CA MET A 1 -13.91 -16.69 -14.57
C MET A 1 -12.80 -15.66 -14.74
N HIS A 2 -12.57 -15.16 -15.96
CA HIS A 2 -11.62 -14.08 -16.24
C HIS A 2 -12.31 -12.73 -16.10
N ILE A 3 -12.51 -12.27 -14.86
CA ILE A 3 -13.00 -10.90 -14.63
C ILE A 3 -11.79 -9.97 -14.84
N ARG A 4 -11.69 -9.38 -16.03
CA ARG A 4 -10.71 -8.32 -16.32
C ARG A 4 -11.12 -7.08 -15.55
N VAL A 5 -10.64 -6.96 -14.32
CA VAL A 5 -10.82 -5.75 -13.53
C VAL A 5 -10.08 -4.61 -14.25
N PRO A 6 -10.74 -3.49 -14.57
CA PRO A 6 -10.12 -2.34 -15.21
C PRO A 6 -8.85 -1.93 -14.47
N ALA A 7 -7.78 -1.63 -15.21
CA ALA A 7 -6.47 -1.29 -14.63
C ALA A 7 -6.53 -0.09 -13.66
N VAL A 8 -7.51 0.78 -13.82
CA VAL A 8 -7.81 1.92 -12.93
C VAL A 8 -8.35 1.42 -11.58
N ILE A 9 -9.30 0.48 -11.59
CA ILE A 9 -9.89 -0.06 -10.36
C ILE A 9 -8.85 -0.87 -9.56
N ALA A 10 -8.06 -1.69 -10.26
CA ALA A 10 -6.96 -2.42 -9.63
C ALA A 10 -5.95 -1.48 -8.94
N ARG A 11 -5.68 -0.31 -9.55
CA ARG A 11 -4.81 0.74 -8.99
C ARG A 11 -5.39 1.39 -7.75
N SER A 12 -6.66 1.77 -7.79
CA SER A 12 -7.32 2.38 -6.64
C SER A 12 -7.30 1.44 -5.44
N ILE A 13 -7.53 0.13 -5.66
CA ILE A 13 -7.46 -0.87 -4.60
C ILE A 13 -6.06 -0.95 -3.99
N THR A 14 -5.00 -1.00 -4.82
CA THR A 14 -3.62 -1.08 -4.29
C THR A 14 -3.20 0.18 -3.56
N LEU A 15 -3.63 1.35 -4.03
CA LEU A 15 -3.42 2.63 -3.34
C LEU A 15 -4.09 2.65 -1.96
N THR A 16 -5.36 2.22 -1.90
CA THR A 16 -6.10 2.14 -0.64
C THR A 16 -5.44 1.15 0.33
N GLN A 17 -4.91 0.02 -0.15
CA GLN A 17 -4.20 -0.93 0.71
C GLN A 17 -2.88 -0.36 1.26
N ILE A 18 -2.10 0.34 0.45
CA ILE A 18 -0.90 1.02 0.93
C ILE A 18 -1.25 2.08 1.96
N LEU A 19 -2.30 2.87 1.72
CA LEU A 19 -2.79 3.87 2.67
C LEU A 19 -3.21 3.20 4.00
N GLN A 20 -3.92 2.07 3.92
CA GLN A 20 -4.29 1.29 5.11
C GLN A 20 -3.06 0.90 5.91
N PHE A 21 -2.01 0.35 5.28
CA PHE A 21 -0.79 -0.04 6.00
C PHE A 21 -0.05 1.14 6.64
N ILE A 22 -0.07 2.32 6.00
CA ILE A 22 0.52 3.53 6.59
C ILE A 22 -0.26 3.95 7.84
N ILE A 23 -1.59 3.92 7.79
CA ILE A 23 -2.45 4.26 8.93
C ILE A 23 -2.21 3.28 10.09
N THR A 24 -2.13 1.98 9.80
CA THR A 24 -1.94 0.99 10.85
C THR A 24 -0.54 1.07 11.48
N LEU A 25 0.51 1.38 10.70
CA LEU A 25 1.84 1.70 11.23
C LEU A 25 1.81 2.92 12.18
N MET A 26 1.06 3.99 11.84
CA MET A 26 0.90 5.15 12.74
C MET A 26 0.23 4.75 14.06
N ILE A 27 -0.77 3.88 14.01
CA ILE A 27 -1.43 3.34 15.21
C ILE A 27 -0.44 2.51 16.04
N LEU A 28 0.37 1.66 15.40
CA LEU A 28 1.40 0.88 16.11
C LEU A 28 2.46 1.77 16.77
N VAL A 29 2.87 2.86 16.11
CA VAL A 29 3.80 3.84 16.71
C VAL A 29 3.14 4.53 17.90
N HIS A 30 1.87 4.93 17.78
CA HIS A 30 1.12 5.53 18.89
C HIS A 30 1.03 4.57 20.09
N ILE A 31 0.72 3.30 19.84
CA ILE A 31 0.69 2.26 20.89
C ILE A 31 2.06 2.09 21.56
N ALA A 32 3.14 2.07 20.78
CA ALA A 32 4.50 2.00 21.35
C ALA A 32 4.82 3.23 22.22
N PHE A 33 4.41 4.42 21.79
CA PHE A 33 4.58 5.64 22.58
C PHE A 33 3.79 5.57 23.90
N LEU A 34 2.53 5.13 23.86
CA LEU A 34 1.71 4.96 25.08
C LEU A 34 2.35 3.97 26.05
N LYS A 35 2.85 2.85 25.53
CA LYS A 35 3.53 1.83 26.32
C LYS A 35 4.84 2.34 26.94
N ALA A 36 5.61 3.15 26.20
CA ALA A 36 6.83 3.77 26.70
C ALA A 36 6.57 4.77 27.84
N ASN A 37 5.40 5.43 27.83
CA ASN A 37 4.95 6.32 28.91
C ASN A 37 4.32 5.56 30.11
N GLY A 38 4.40 4.23 30.13
CA GLY A 38 3.93 3.42 31.25
C GLY A 38 2.41 3.23 31.31
N MET A 39 1.68 3.62 30.27
CA MET A 39 0.24 3.35 30.19
C MET A 39 -0.02 1.87 29.90
N HIS A 40 -1.02 1.30 30.55
CA HIS A 40 -1.45 -0.07 30.30
C HIS A 40 -2.07 -0.15 28.91
N VAL A 41 -1.44 -0.93 28.03
CA VAL A 41 -1.97 -1.24 26.70
C VAL A 41 -2.31 -2.72 26.70
N ASP A 42 -3.56 -3.05 26.35
CA ASP A 42 -3.98 -4.42 26.11
C ASP A 42 -3.28 -4.98 24.87
N GLY A 43 -2.17 -5.69 25.10
CA GLY A 43 -1.37 -6.25 24.02
C GLY A 43 -0.06 -6.87 24.49
N THR A 44 0.07 -8.18 24.29
CA THR A 44 1.32 -8.89 24.53
C THR A 44 2.42 -8.36 23.60
N THR A 45 3.60 -8.07 24.15
CA THR A 45 4.76 -7.56 23.37
C THR A 45 5.08 -8.41 22.14
N ARG A 46 4.90 -9.74 22.23
CA ARG A 46 5.08 -10.66 21.09
C ARG A 46 4.12 -10.38 19.93
N ILE A 47 2.84 -10.15 20.21
CA ILE A 47 1.83 -9.87 19.19
C ILE A 47 2.14 -8.53 18.51
N TYR A 48 2.54 -7.53 19.29
CA TYR A 48 2.97 -6.24 18.77
C TYR A 48 4.15 -6.37 17.78
N ILE A 49 5.20 -7.10 18.16
CA ILE A 49 6.37 -7.31 17.31
C ILE A 49 5.99 -8.06 16.03
N LEU A 50 5.15 -9.10 16.13
CA LEU A 50 4.69 -9.85 14.96
C LEU A 50 3.87 -8.98 14.00
N CYS A 51 2.94 -8.16 14.51
CA CYS A 51 2.20 -7.21 13.69
C CYS A 51 3.11 -6.20 13.01
N LEU A 52 4.08 -5.64 13.74
CA LEU A 52 5.02 -4.64 13.23
C LEU A 52 5.88 -5.19 12.09
N VAL A 53 6.44 -6.39 12.27
CA VAL A 53 7.23 -7.06 11.23
C VAL A 53 6.39 -7.35 9.99
N MET A 54 5.17 -7.85 10.20
CA MET A 54 4.23 -8.13 9.13
C MET A 54 3.88 -6.87 8.33
N GLU A 55 3.53 -5.77 8.98
CA GLU A 55 3.22 -4.50 8.34
C GLU A 55 4.39 -3.95 7.52
N ILE A 56 5.60 -3.93 8.10
CA ILE A 56 6.79 -3.47 7.38
C ILE A 56 7.02 -4.31 6.12
N SER A 57 6.89 -5.63 6.22
CA SER A 57 7.07 -6.53 5.07
C SER A 57 6.07 -6.23 3.95
N TYR A 58 4.80 -5.96 4.28
CA TYR A 58 3.78 -5.62 3.30
C TYR A 58 3.98 -4.23 2.70
N VAL A 59 4.38 -3.23 3.48
CA VAL A 59 4.68 -1.89 2.94
C VAL A 59 5.81 -1.96 1.93
N ILE A 60 6.86 -2.74 2.19
CA ILE A 60 7.96 -2.93 1.24
C ILE A 60 7.48 -3.66 -0.01
N LEU A 61 6.73 -4.75 0.14
CA LEU A 61 6.21 -5.53 -0.98
C LEU A 61 5.27 -4.71 -1.88
N PHE A 62 4.29 -4.06 -1.27
CA PHE A 62 3.31 -3.23 -1.99
C PHE A 62 3.94 -1.95 -2.52
N GLY A 63 4.91 -1.37 -1.82
CA GLY A 63 5.70 -0.23 -2.31
C GLY A 63 6.50 -0.59 -3.57
N ASN A 64 7.19 -1.74 -3.57
CA ASN A 64 7.89 -2.25 -4.75
C ASN A 64 6.93 -2.55 -5.90
N PHE A 65 5.80 -3.20 -5.61
CA PHE A 65 4.76 -3.46 -6.59
C PHE A 65 4.18 -2.17 -7.18
N PHE A 66 3.94 -1.16 -6.34
CA PHE A 66 3.43 0.14 -6.76
C PHE A 66 4.44 0.89 -7.63
N TYR A 67 5.71 0.91 -7.22
CA TYR A 67 6.79 1.51 -7.99
C TYR A 67 6.92 0.85 -9.37
N GLN A 68 6.90 -0.49 -9.42
CA GLN A 68 7.00 -1.22 -10.67
C GLN A 68 5.77 -1.01 -11.57
N SER A 69 4.57 -1.11 -11.01
CA SER A 69 3.31 -1.08 -11.75
C SER A 69 2.91 0.32 -12.22
N TYR A 70 3.20 1.35 -11.43
CA TYR A 70 2.71 2.71 -11.66
C TYR A 70 3.79 3.75 -11.90
N VAL A 71 4.95 3.66 -11.24
CA VAL A 71 6.03 4.66 -11.42
C VAL A 71 6.90 4.29 -12.62
N ARG A 72 7.42 3.07 -12.67
CA ARG A 72 8.29 2.59 -13.75
C ARG A 72 7.52 2.18 -15.01
N GLY A 73 6.29 1.68 -14.85
CA GLY A 73 5.42 1.24 -15.94
C GLY A 73 4.33 2.23 -16.39
N GLY A 74 4.01 3.23 -15.58
CA GLY A 74 2.89 4.15 -15.84
C GLY A 74 3.12 5.05 -17.05
N GLY A 75 4.34 5.53 -17.27
CA GLY A 75 4.66 6.39 -18.42
C GLY A 75 4.42 5.73 -19.79
N LYS A 76 4.66 4.41 -19.90
CA LYS A 76 4.46 3.68 -21.16
C LYS A 76 2.98 3.44 -21.45
N LYS A 77 2.18 3.12 -20.42
CA LYS A 77 0.73 2.91 -20.57
C LYS A 77 -0.01 4.24 -20.82
N PHE A 78 0.39 5.32 -20.14
CA PHE A 78 -0.17 6.66 -20.31
C PHE A 78 0.19 7.28 -21.68
N ASN A 79 1.42 7.08 -22.16
CA ASN A 79 1.81 7.49 -23.51
C ASN A 79 1.12 6.63 -24.60
N ALA A 80 0.91 5.34 -24.37
CA ALA A 80 0.15 4.49 -25.29
C ALA A 80 -1.34 4.92 -25.37
N GLU A 81 -1.96 5.27 -24.24
CA GLU A 81 -3.32 5.81 -24.19
C GLU A 81 -3.42 7.19 -24.89
N LYS A 82 -2.46 8.10 -24.65
CA LYS A 82 -2.38 9.38 -25.36
C LYS A 82 -2.14 9.21 -26.87
N MET A 83 -1.31 8.25 -27.29
CA MET A 83 -1.06 7.96 -28.70
C MET A 83 -2.27 7.32 -29.39
N ALA A 84 -3.02 6.46 -28.69
CA ALA A 84 -4.28 5.90 -29.20
C ALA A 84 -5.35 6.99 -29.41
N LEU A 85 -5.48 7.93 -28.48
CA LEU A 85 -6.37 9.09 -28.61
C LEU A 85 -5.99 10.03 -29.76
N LYS A 86 -4.69 10.17 -30.05
CA LYS A 86 -4.20 11.02 -31.15
C LYS A 86 -4.40 10.39 -32.54
N LYS A 87 -4.58 9.07 -32.63
CA LYS A 87 -4.77 8.34 -33.91
C LYS A 87 -6.23 8.32 -34.37
N THR A 88 -7.16 8.70 -33.50
CA THR A 88 -8.61 8.74 -33.77
C THR A 88 -9.12 10.14 -34.15
N ASN A 89 -8.26 11.16 -34.14
CA ASN A 89 -8.52 12.48 -34.73
C ASN A 89 -7.69 12.64 -36.01
#